data_AF-A0A498SF79-F1
#
_entry.id   AF-A0A498SF79-F1
#
_cell.length_a   1.000
_cell.length_b   1.000
_cell.length_c   1.000
_cell.angle_alpha   90.00
_cell.angle_beta   90.00
_cell.angle_gamma   90.00
#
_symmetry.space_group_name_H-M   'P 1'
#
loop_
_entity.id
_entity.type
_entity.pdbx_description
1 polymer ?
#
loop_
_entity_poly.entity_id
_entity_poly.type
_entity_poly.pdbx_seq_one_letter_code
_entity_poly.pdbx_strand_id
1 'polypeptide(L)'
;MGSAQSYDENNPSDDIPKVVKIERSQIPEEYRTVAVSRDVVDQILNLGNTENESINDLRRQLAEEREVNLKLREQVKNLSESKVSLQKTTAGKISIAELQARKDAFDETLERIEKQYFSYHPENVCKGIETDLMECIAKNKNKLLNCTSFAADLTKCASDFREKVLKEVSHL
;
A
#
# COMPACT_ATOMS: atom_id res chain seq x y z
N MET A 1 -13.96 38.78 35.47
CA MET A 1 -14.96 37.70 35.33
C MET A 1 -14.52 36.86 34.14
N GLY A 2 -14.22 35.57 34.19
CA GLY A 2 -14.19 34.55 35.23
C GLY A 2 -13.53 33.31 34.61
N SER A 3 -12.70 32.63 35.40
CA SER A 3 -11.97 31.41 35.06
C SER A 3 -12.91 30.20 34.98
N ALA A 4 -12.62 29.25 34.10
CA ALA A 4 -13.07 27.87 34.23
C ALA A 4 -11.99 26.92 33.68
N GLN A 5 -11.16 26.41 34.58
CA GLN A 5 -10.36 25.19 34.38
C GLN A 5 -11.18 24.03 34.97
N SER A 6 -11.42 23.00 34.18
CA SER A 6 -12.01 21.73 34.62
C SER A 6 -10.89 20.78 35.05
N TYR A 7 -10.96 20.34 36.31
CA TYR A 7 -10.11 19.31 36.90
C TYR A 7 -10.85 17.97 36.77
N ASP A 8 -10.28 17.04 36.01
CA ASP A 8 -10.61 15.62 36.05
C ASP A 8 -9.86 14.99 37.23
N GLU A 9 -10.61 14.55 38.23
CA GLU A 9 -10.12 13.84 39.40
C GLU A 9 -10.32 12.33 39.17
N ASN A 10 -9.35 11.68 38.53
CA ASN A 10 -9.28 10.21 38.45
C ASN A 10 -8.22 9.71 39.44
N ASN A 11 -8.66 9.33 40.65
CA ASN A 11 -7.80 8.71 41.65
C ASN A 11 -7.53 7.23 41.31
N PRO A 12 -6.28 6.72 41.45
CA PRO A 12 -5.88 5.38 41.01
C PRO A 12 -5.73 4.44 42.21
N SER A 13 -6.73 3.63 42.60
CA SER A 13 -6.56 2.73 43.76
C SER A 13 -7.49 1.51 43.90
N ASP A 14 -8.09 0.96 42.84
CA ASP A 14 -9.09 -0.14 42.99
C ASP A 14 -8.64 -1.53 42.54
N ASP A 15 -7.32 -1.78 42.41
CA ASP A 15 -6.80 -3.05 41.89
C ASP A 15 -5.94 -3.82 42.90
N ILE A 16 -6.33 -3.80 44.18
CA ILE A 16 -5.75 -4.68 45.22
C ILE A 16 -6.86 -5.59 45.74
N PRO A 17 -6.75 -6.93 45.58
CA PRO A 17 -7.78 -7.85 46.07
C PRO A 17 -7.92 -7.73 47.59
N LYS A 18 -9.16 -7.53 48.05
CA LYS A 18 -9.49 -7.35 49.46
C LYS A 18 -9.23 -8.64 50.24
N VAL A 19 -8.07 -8.75 50.87
CA VAL A 19 -7.70 -9.91 51.69
C VAL A 19 -8.53 -9.89 52.98
N VAL A 20 -9.45 -10.84 53.12
CA VAL A 20 -10.24 -11.03 54.35
C VAL A 20 -9.44 -11.89 55.31
N LYS A 21 -9.02 -11.30 56.44
CA LYS A 21 -8.33 -12.03 57.51
C LYS A 21 -9.35 -12.49 58.54
N ILE A 22 -9.58 -13.80 58.63
CA ILE A 22 -10.45 -14.41 59.64
C ILE A 22 -9.62 -14.74 60.86
N GLU A 23 -10.02 -14.22 62.02
CA GLU A 23 -9.36 -14.57 63.29
C GLU A 23 -9.87 -15.91 63.82
N ARG A 24 -9.04 -16.67 64.53
CA ARG A 24 -9.42 -17.99 65.07
C ARG A 24 -10.60 -17.96 66.03
N SER A 25 -10.87 -16.80 66.64
CA SER A 25 -12.03 -16.53 67.49
C SER A 25 -13.36 -16.45 66.72
N GLN A 26 -13.31 -16.25 65.40
CA GLN A 26 -14.47 -16.12 64.52
C GLN A 26 -14.88 -17.44 63.87
N ILE A 27 -14.14 -18.52 64.13
CA ILE A 27 -14.42 -19.85 63.59
C ILE A 27 -15.42 -20.54 64.54
N PRO A 28 -16.61 -20.96 64.05
CA PRO A 28 -17.58 -21.68 64.87
C PRO A 28 -17.01 -22.96 65.48
N GLU A 29 -17.44 -23.33 66.69
CA GLU A 29 -16.88 -24.47 67.44
C GLU A 29 -17.00 -25.80 66.67
N GLU A 30 -18.02 -25.93 65.83
CA GLU A 30 -18.30 -27.12 65.01
C GLU A 30 -17.19 -27.42 64.00
N TYR A 31 -16.39 -26.43 63.62
CA TYR A 31 -15.31 -26.56 62.62
C TYR A 31 -13.92 -26.51 63.23
N ARG A 32 -13.80 -26.41 64.56
CA ARG A 32 -12.52 -26.22 65.26
C ARG A 32 -11.56 -27.42 65.13
N THR A 33 -12.09 -28.61 64.88
CA THR A 33 -11.34 -29.87 64.77
C THR A 33 -11.06 -30.30 63.33
N VAL A 34 -11.58 -29.57 62.33
CA VAL A 34 -11.38 -29.91 60.92
C VAL A 34 -9.98 -29.45 60.50
N ALA A 35 -9.05 -30.40 60.41
CA ALA A 35 -7.71 -30.16 59.89
C ALA A 35 -7.69 -30.32 58.37
N VAL A 36 -7.13 -29.33 57.67
CA VAL A 36 -6.82 -29.45 56.23
C VAL A 36 -5.50 -30.21 56.09
N SER A 37 -5.42 -31.15 55.16
CA SER A 37 -4.17 -31.88 54.88
C SER A 37 -3.07 -30.91 54.47
N ARG A 38 -1.84 -31.16 54.93
CA ARG A 38 -0.66 -30.35 54.56
C ARG A 38 -0.46 -30.31 53.04
N ASP A 39 -0.74 -31.40 52.35
CA ASP A 39 -0.59 -31.49 50.89
C ASP A 39 -1.50 -30.48 50.15
N VAL A 40 -2.71 -30.24 50.66
CA VAL A 40 -3.65 -29.26 50.07
C VAL A 40 -3.20 -27.83 50.34
N VAL A 41 -2.65 -27.58 51.54
CA VAL A 41 -2.08 -26.27 51.90
C VAL A 41 -0.86 -25.96 51.04
N ASP A 42 0.03 -26.93 50.86
CA ASP A 42 1.23 -26.79 50.04
C ASP A 42 0.87 -26.62 48.56
N GLN A 43 -0.17 -27.30 48.07
CA GLN A 43 -0.66 -27.13 46.70
C GLN A 43 -1.19 -25.70 46.44
N ILE A 44 -1.95 -25.11 47.37
CA ILE A 44 -2.48 -23.74 47.25
C ILE A 44 -1.35 -22.70 47.35
N LEU A 45 -0.40 -22.90 48.27
CA LEU A 45 0.77 -22.01 48.42
C LEU A 45 1.66 -22.04 47.18
N ASN A 46 1.84 -23.20 46.55
CA ASN A 46 2.64 -23.34 45.33
C ASN A 46 1.91 -22.81 44.07
N LEU A 47 0.57 -22.90 44.01
CA LEU A 47 -0.23 -22.35 42.90
C LEU A 47 -0.11 -20.83 42.82
N GLY A 48 -0.11 -20.14 43.98
CA GLY A 48 0.11 -18.70 44.05
C GLY A 48 1.51 -18.26 43.60
N ASN A 49 2.51 -19.16 43.64
CA ASN A 49 3.88 -18.83 43.26
C ASN A 49 4.11 -18.97 41.73
N THR A 50 3.44 -19.92 41.08
CA THR A 50 3.54 -20.14 39.61
C THR A 50 2.75 -19.11 38.80
N GLU A 51 1.60 -18.64 39.31
CA GLU A 51 0.87 -17.53 38.70
C GLU A 51 1.64 -16.20 38.83
N ASN A 52 2.36 -15.98 39.93
CA ASN A 52 3.15 -14.77 40.15
C ASN A 52 4.35 -14.65 39.20
N GLU A 53 5.04 -15.75 38.87
CA GLU A 53 6.11 -15.73 37.86
C GLU A 53 5.56 -15.38 36.47
N SER A 54 4.45 -16.00 36.06
CA SER A 54 3.84 -15.70 34.76
C SER A 54 3.28 -14.29 34.67
N ILE A 55 2.67 -13.76 35.73
CA ILE A 55 2.18 -12.37 35.79
C ILE A 55 3.34 -11.37 35.75
N ASN A 56 4.45 -11.66 36.43
CA ASN A 56 5.64 -10.80 36.38
C ASN A 56 6.30 -10.84 34.99
N ASP A 57 6.32 -11.99 34.33
CA ASP A 57 6.75 -12.11 32.94
C ASP A 57 5.86 -11.35 31.97
N LEU A 58 4.53 -11.43 32.11
CA LEU A 58 3.60 -10.63 31.30
C LEU A 58 3.78 -9.13 31.55
N ARG A 59 4.00 -8.70 32.79
CA ARG A 59 4.27 -7.28 33.12
C ARG A 59 5.56 -6.78 32.48
N ARG A 60 6.61 -7.61 32.49
CA ARG A 60 7.88 -7.31 31.82
C ARG A 60 7.70 -7.19 30.31
N GLN A 61 7.05 -8.17 29.69
CA GLN A 61 6.75 -8.15 28.26
C GLN A 61 5.91 -6.93 27.86
N LEU A 62 4.90 -6.56 28.67
CA LEU A 62 4.09 -5.38 28.43
C LEU A 62 4.88 -4.08 28.50
N ALA A 63 5.85 -3.99 29.42
CA ALA A 63 6.73 -2.82 29.52
C ALA A 63 7.67 -2.71 28.30
N GLU A 64 8.24 -3.83 27.85
CA GLU A 64 9.06 -3.90 26.64
C GLU A 64 8.26 -3.53 25.38
N GLU A 65 7.05 -4.07 25.23
CA GLU A 65 6.13 -3.73 24.12
C GLU A 65 5.79 -2.24 24.11
N ARG A 66 5.52 -1.64 25.28
CA ARG A 66 5.26 -0.20 25.39
C ARG A 66 6.45 0.65 24.97
N GLU A 67 7.67 0.25 25.35
CA GLU A 67 8.89 0.96 24.95
C GLU A 67 9.12 0.85 23.43
N VAL A 68 8.94 -0.35 22.87
CA VAL A 68 9.06 -0.60 21.43
C VAL A 68 7.99 0.18 20.67
N ASN A 69 6.74 0.23 21.17
CA ASN A 69 5.65 0.99 20.56
C ASN A 69 5.95 2.50 20.57
N LEU A 70 6.52 3.02 21.66
CA LEU A 70 6.92 4.42 21.75
C LEU A 70 8.02 4.75 20.75
N LYS A 71 9.06 3.91 20.66
CA LYS A 71 10.14 4.04 19.65
C LYS A 71 9.59 3.97 18.22
N LEU A 72 8.68 3.05 17.93
CA LEU A 72 8.01 2.93 16.63
C LEU A 72 7.18 4.17 16.32
N ARG A 73 6.41 4.70 17.28
CA ARG A 73 5.65 5.94 17.10
C ARG A 73 6.55 7.12 16.80
N GLU A 74 7.70 7.22 17.47
CA GLU A 74 8.69 8.27 17.20
C GLU A 74 9.32 8.13 15.82
N GLN A 75 9.70 6.91 15.42
CA GLN A 75 10.20 6.64 14.06
C GLN A 75 9.16 6.96 12.99
N VAL A 76 7.89 6.57 13.19
CA VAL A 76 6.78 6.89 12.28
C VAL A 76 6.57 8.41 12.20
N LYS A 77 6.63 9.11 13.34
CA LYS A 77 6.54 10.57 13.39
C LYS A 77 7.68 11.22 12.60
N ASN A 78 8.93 10.82 12.83
CA ASN A 78 10.10 11.34 12.12
C ASN A 78 10.05 11.06 10.61
N LEU A 79 9.61 9.85 10.22
CA LEU A 79 9.39 9.50 8.81
C LEU A 79 8.26 10.32 8.19
N SER A 80 7.18 10.59 8.94
CA SER A 80 6.07 11.42 8.48
C SER A 80 6.50 12.88 8.29
N GLU A 81 7.28 13.44 9.21
CA GLU A 81 7.82 14.80 9.11
C GLU A 81 8.81 14.92 7.94
N SER A 82 9.66 13.89 7.74
CA SER A 82 10.59 13.83 6.60
C SER A 82 9.84 13.76 5.26
N LYS A 83 8.80 12.92 5.16
CA LYS A 83 7.94 12.85 3.96
C LYS A 83 7.17 14.13 3.70
N VAL A 84 6.64 14.78 4.76
CA VAL A 84 5.99 16.08 4.64
C VAL A 84 6.99 17.13 4.18
N SER A 85 8.24 17.13 4.67
CA SER A 85 9.29 18.02 4.22
C SER A 85 9.65 17.80 2.74
N LEU A 86 9.79 16.54 2.31
CA LEU A 86 10.03 16.18 0.90
C LEU A 86 8.87 16.56 -0.01
N GLN A 87 7.63 16.37 0.44
CA GLN A 87 6.44 16.86 -0.27
C GLN A 87 6.37 18.38 -0.28
N LYS A 88 6.85 19.07 0.77
CA LYS A 88 6.90 20.54 0.81
C LYS A 88 7.99 21.12 -0.11
N THR A 89 9.05 20.37 -0.38
CA THR A 89 10.11 20.77 -1.33
C THR A 89 9.79 20.42 -2.78
N THR A 90 9.03 19.34 -3.05
CA THR A 90 8.56 18.99 -4.42
C THR A 90 7.20 19.59 -4.78
N ALA A 91 6.36 19.90 -3.80
CA ALA A 91 5.09 20.63 -3.93
C ALA A 91 5.14 21.96 -3.16
N GLY A 92 6.28 22.66 -3.22
CA GLY A 92 6.35 24.04 -2.75
C GLY A 92 5.38 24.86 -3.59
N LYS A 93 4.28 25.35 -2.99
CA LYS A 93 3.20 26.18 -3.55
C LYS A 93 3.40 26.56 -5.04
N ILE A 94 3.27 25.58 -5.94
CA ILE A 94 3.42 25.86 -7.36
C ILE A 94 2.17 26.67 -7.72
N SER A 95 2.40 27.92 -8.10
CA SER A 95 1.28 28.79 -8.48
C SER A 95 0.57 28.17 -9.70
N ILE A 96 -0.73 28.41 -9.83
CA ILE A 96 -1.50 27.94 -11.00
C ILE A 96 -0.84 28.43 -12.30
N ALA A 97 -0.25 29.63 -12.29
CA ALA A 97 0.51 30.19 -13.40
C ALA A 97 1.78 29.37 -13.73
N GLU A 98 2.48 28.86 -12.73
CA GLU A 98 3.67 28.03 -12.94
C GLU A 98 3.32 26.62 -13.42
N LEU A 99 2.19 26.05 -12.98
CA LEU A 99 1.65 24.82 -13.56
C LEU A 99 1.25 25.02 -15.03
N GLN A 100 0.62 26.15 -15.35
CA GLN A 100 0.26 26.47 -16.72
C GLN A 100 1.50 26.64 -17.60
N ALA A 101 2.53 27.36 -17.13
CA ALA A 101 3.79 27.51 -17.86
C ALA A 101 4.50 26.16 -18.12
N ARG A 102 4.45 25.22 -17.16
CA ARG A 102 4.98 23.86 -17.35
C ARG A 102 4.17 23.05 -18.35
N LYS A 103 2.85 23.22 -18.35
CA LYS A 103 1.97 22.60 -19.35
C LYS A 103 2.27 23.15 -20.74
N ASP A 104 2.34 24.46 -20.90
CA ASP A 104 2.61 25.11 -22.19
C ASP A 104 3.98 24.68 -22.73
N ALA A 105 5.01 24.62 -21.86
CA ALA A 105 6.32 24.11 -22.24
C ALA A 105 6.29 22.63 -22.67
N PHE A 106 5.49 21.80 -21.99
CA PHE A 106 5.31 20.40 -22.36
C PHE A 106 4.60 20.27 -23.71
N ASP A 107 3.51 21.01 -23.92
CA ASP A 107 2.75 21.02 -25.17
C ASP A 107 3.64 21.50 -26.34
N GLU A 108 4.46 22.54 -26.15
CA GLU A 108 5.44 22.98 -27.16
C GLU A 108 6.47 21.88 -27.49
N THR A 109 6.96 21.16 -26.47
CA THR A 109 7.90 20.06 -26.71
C THR A 109 7.26 18.89 -27.46
N LEU A 110 5.99 18.60 -27.18
CA LEU A 110 5.24 17.59 -27.92
C LEU A 110 5.07 18.02 -29.38
N GLU A 111 4.65 19.26 -29.65
CA GLU A 111 4.53 19.77 -31.02
C GLU A 111 5.86 19.72 -31.77
N ARG A 112 6.98 20.02 -31.10
CA ARG A 112 8.31 19.92 -31.69
C ARG A 112 8.68 18.48 -32.04
N ILE A 113 8.42 17.54 -31.13
CA ILE A 113 8.66 16.11 -31.36
C ILE A 113 7.76 15.60 -32.49
N GLU A 114 6.48 15.97 -32.48
CA GLU A 114 5.52 15.62 -33.53
C GLU A 114 6.01 16.13 -34.89
N LYS A 115 6.39 17.40 -34.98
CA LYS A 115 6.92 17.97 -36.21
C LYS A 115 8.22 17.32 -36.65
N GLN A 116 9.10 16.97 -35.71
CA GLN A 116 10.42 16.43 -36.04
C GLN A 116 10.38 14.95 -36.44
N TYR A 117 9.52 14.15 -35.82
CA TYR A 117 9.51 12.69 -35.97
C TYR A 117 8.25 12.14 -36.64
N PHE A 118 7.14 12.89 -36.63
CA PHE A 118 5.84 12.46 -37.14
C PHE A 118 5.35 13.29 -38.33
N SER A 119 6.08 14.31 -38.79
CA SER A 119 5.70 15.09 -39.97
C SER A 119 5.72 14.29 -41.27
N TYR A 120 6.54 13.25 -41.35
CA TYR A 120 6.60 12.37 -42.51
C TYR A 120 5.80 11.10 -42.28
N HIS A 121 4.59 11.07 -42.84
CA HIS A 121 3.85 9.84 -43.03
C HIS A 121 4.08 9.36 -44.46
N PRO A 122 4.77 8.22 -44.67
CA PRO A 122 4.91 7.67 -45.99
C PRO A 122 3.53 7.31 -46.57
N GLU A 123 3.32 7.64 -47.84
CA GLU A 123 2.07 7.32 -48.54
C GLU A 123 1.79 5.80 -48.52
N ASN A 124 0.51 5.41 -48.50
CA ASN A 124 0.15 3.99 -48.56
C ASN A 124 0.49 3.42 -49.96
N VAL A 125 1.69 2.85 -50.09
CA VAL A 125 2.22 2.25 -51.31
C VAL A 125 1.42 1.01 -51.74
N CYS A 126 0.76 0.33 -50.81
CA CYS A 126 0.00 -0.90 -51.08
C CYS A 126 -1.49 -0.66 -51.37
N LYS A 127 -1.93 0.60 -51.41
CA LYS A 127 -3.33 0.99 -51.62
C LYS A 127 -3.97 0.39 -52.89
N GLY A 128 -3.20 0.23 -53.96
CA GLY A 128 -3.69 -0.42 -55.19
C GLY A 128 -4.10 -1.88 -54.95
N ILE A 129 -3.21 -2.65 -54.32
CA ILE A 129 -3.46 -4.06 -53.99
C ILE A 129 -4.61 -4.20 -52.99
N GLU A 130 -4.70 -3.29 -52.02
CA GLU A 130 -5.84 -3.25 -51.08
C GLU A 130 -7.17 -3.00 -51.78
N THR A 131 -7.18 -2.09 -52.76
CA THR A 131 -8.39 -1.79 -53.55
C THR A 131 -8.83 -3.00 -54.36
N ASP A 132 -7.89 -3.67 -55.03
CA ASP A 132 -8.16 -4.86 -55.84
C ASP A 132 -8.62 -6.05 -54.97
N LEU A 133 -8.01 -6.23 -53.79
CA LEU A 133 -8.42 -7.22 -52.80
C LEU A 133 -9.86 -6.96 -52.33
N MET A 134 -10.18 -5.71 -51.98
CA MET A 134 -11.52 -5.35 -51.54
C MET A 134 -12.56 -5.53 -52.65
N GLU A 135 -12.20 -5.24 -53.90
CA GLU A 135 -13.05 -5.53 -55.06
C GLU A 135 -13.25 -7.04 -55.25
N CYS A 136 -12.20 -7.85 -55.09
CA CYS A 136 -12.29 -9.32 -55.15
C CYS A 136 -13.22 -9.88 -54.06
N ILE A 137 -13.08 -9.40 -52.81
CA ILE A 137 -13.93 -9.79 -51.68
C ILE A 137 -15.38 -9.39 -51.93
N ALA A 138 -15.62 -8.18 -52.45
CA ALA A 138 -16.95 -7.69 -52.78
C ALA A 138 -17.64 -8.56 -53.85
N LYS A 139 -16.87 -9.05 -54.84
CA LYS A 139 -17.34 -9.97 -55.89
C LYS A 139 -17.50 -11.42 -55.41
N ASN A 140 -16.69 -11.87 -54.45
CA ASN A 140 -16.62 -13.27 -53.99
C ASN A 140 -16.99 -13.45 -52.51
N LYS A 141 -18.12 -12.87 -52.07
CA LYS A 141 -18.54 -12.86 -50.65
C LYS A 141 -18.56 -14.25 -49.98
N ASN A 142 -18.91 -15.30 -50.73
CA ASN A 142 -19.03 -16.67 -50.22
C ASN A 142 -17.80 -17.55 -50.53
N LYS A 143 -16.78 -16.99 -51.19
CA LYS A 143 -15.58 -17.72 -51.66
C LYS A 143 -14.32 -16.88 -51.48
N LEU A 144 -14.05 -16.47 -50.24
CA LEU A 144 -12.87 -15.66 -49.89
C LEU A 144 -11.54 -16.28 -50.31
N LEU A 145 -11.47 -17.62 -50.38
CA LEU A 145 -10.29 -18.34 -50.84
C LEU A 145 -9.88 -17.99 -52.28
N ASN A 146 -10.81 -17.52 -53.12
CA ASN A 146 -10.51 -17.06 -54.47
C ASN A 146 -9.66 -15.77 -54.49
N CYS A 147 -9.65 -15.01 -53.39
CA CYS A 147 -8.88 -13.77 -53.25
C CYS A 147 -7.53 -13.99 -52.54
N THR A 148 -7.16 -15.24 -52.24
CA THR A 148 -5.93 -15.55 -51.50
C THR A 148 -4.64 -15.20 -52.25
N SER A 149 -4.69 -15.12 -53.58
CA SER A 149 -3.54 -14.67 -54.40
C SER A 149 -3.08 -13.26 -54.00
N PHE A 150 -4.00 -12.36 -53.67
CA PHE A 150 -3.69 -11.00 -53.24
C PHE A 150 -2.96 -10.94 -51.89
N ALA A 151 -3.05 -11.98 -51.05
CA ALA A 151 -2.35 -12.02 -49.77
C ALA A 151 -0.82 -12.08 -49.97
N ALA A 152 -0.36 -12.81 -50.99
CA ALA A 152 1.07 -12.86 -51.33
C ALA A 152 1.58 -11.50 -51.82
N ASP A 153 0.82 -10.84 -52.69
CA ASP A 153 1.17 -9.53 -53.23
C ASP A 153 1.15 -8.44 -52.15
N LEU A 154 0.15 -8.46 -51.27
CA LEU A 154 0.05 -7.51 -50.15
C LEU A 154 1.19 -7.72 -49.15
N THR A 155 1.50 -8.97 -48.81
CA THR A 155 2.61 -9.31 -47.90
C THR A 155 3.94 -8.85 -48.48
N LYS A 156 4.16 -9.07 -49.78
CA LYS A 156 5.36 -8.62 -50.48
C LYS A 156 5.45 -7.09 -50.53
N CYS A 157 4.35 -6.40 -50.85
CA CYS A 157 4.32 -4.95 -50.86
C CYS A 157 4.65 -4.36 -49.47
N ALA A 158 4.06 -4.93 -48.41
CA ALA A 158 4.32 -4.51 -47.04
C ALA A 158 5.77 -4.80 -46.61
N SER A 159 6.35 -5.94 -47.00
CA SER A 159 7.75 -6.25 -46.70
C SER A 159 8.73 -5.32 -47.42
N ASP A 160 8.50 -5.08 -48.72
CA ASP A 160 9.36 -4.22 -49.54
C ASP A 160 9.31 -2.77 -49.03
N PHE A 161 8.12 -2.31 -48.65
CA PHE A 161 7.94 -1.00 -48.04
C PHE A 161 8.65 -0.89 -46.69
N ARG A 162 8.49 -1.89 -45.82
CA ARG A 162 9.19 -1.95 -44.54
C ARG A 162 10.71 -1.90 -44.72
N GLU A 163 11.25 -2.64 -45.69
CA GLU A 163 12.69 -2.63 -45.98
C GLU A 163 13.18 -1.25 -46.45
N LYS A 164 12.41 -0.57 -47.30
CA LYS A 164 12.73 0.81 -47.75
C LYS A 164 12.75 1.79 -46.58
N VAL A 165 11.72 1.78 -45.74
CA VAL A 165 11.65 2.66 -44.56
C VAL A 165 12.83 2.40 -43.61
N LEU A 166 13.16 1.14 -43.33
CA LEU A 166 14.29 0.80 -42.45
C LEU A 166 15.64 1.24 -43.03
N LYS A 167 15.82 1.20 -44.35
CA LYS A 167 17.03 1.70 -45.03
C LYS A 167 17.11 3.23 -45.00
N GLU A 168 16.01 3.94 -45.20
CA GLU A 168 16.00 5.42 -45.15
C GLU A 168 16.26 5.94 -43.73
N VAL A 169 15.72 5.28 -42.70
CA VAL A 169 15.95 5.63 -41.29
C VAL A 169 17.40 5.42 -40.84
N SER A 170 18.15 4.51 -41.48
CA SER A 170 19.55 4.26 -41.13
C SER A 170 20.54 5.26 -41.76
N HIS A 171 20.06 6.16 -42.63
CA HIS A 171 20.85 7.21 -43.27
C HIS A 171 20.54 8.64 -42.78
N LEU A 172 19.60 8.77 -41.84
CA LEU A 172 19.29 10.01 -41.09
C LEU A 172 19.94 9.98 -39.71
#